data_AF-A0AAV7T7A3-F1
#
_entry.id   AF-A0AAV7T7A3-F1
#
_cell.length_a   1.000
_cell.length_b   1.000
_cell.length_c   1.000
_cell.angle_alpha   90.00
_cell.angle_beta   90.00
_cell.angle_gamma   90.00
#
_symmetry.space_group_name_H-M   'P 1'
#
loop_
_entity.id
_entity.type
_entity.pdbx_description
1 polymer ?
#
loop_
_entity_poly.entity_id
_entity_poly.type
_entity_poly.pdbx_seq_one_letter_code
_entity_poly.pdbx_strand_id
1 'polypeptide(L)'
;MQHIIQHLPKEHQKRAQQVVEEGQAISNNQIRSALDSAGTAARTVNTAVTIRRHAWLQSSGFKPEIQQAVLNMPFNQEQLFGPEVDTAIEKLKKDTDTAKAMGALYSPQGRGTF
;
A
#
# COMPACT_ATOMS: atom_id res chain seq x y z
N MET A 1 -4.52 -1.75 40.57
CA MET A 1 -3.54 -0.74 41.03
C MET A 1 -4.10 0.13 42.15
N GLN A 2 -5.19 0.89 41.95
CA GLN A 2 -5.78 1.76 42.99
C GLN A 2 -6.10 1.04 44.32
N HIS A 3 -6.62 -0.19 44.25
CA HIS A 3 -6.88 -1.01 45.43
C HIS A 3 -5.61 -1.32 46.26
N ILE A 4 -4.44 -1.46 45.63
CA ILE A 4 -3.18 -1.75 46.32
C ILE A 4 -2.62 -0.48 46.98
N ILE A 5 -2.77 0.67 46.32
CA ILE A 5 -2.31 1.97 46.82
C ILE A 5 -3.02 2.35 48.12
N GLN A 6 -4.31 2.03 48.27
CA GLN A 6 -5.09 2.34 49.48
C GLN A 6 -4.62 1.59 50.73
N HIS A 7 -3.91 0.46 50.56
CA HIS A 7 -3.40 -0.35 51.66
C HIS A 7 -1.94 -0.01 52.03
N LEU A 8 -1.29 0.91 51.30
CA LEU A 8 0.05 1.40 51.65
C LEU A 8 -0.01 2.41 52.81
N PRO A 9 1.06 2.55 53.61
CA PRO A 9 1.20 3.65 54.56
C PRO A 9 1.02 5.00 53.87
N LYS A 10 0.33 5.96 54.52
CA LYS A 10 -0.10 7.23 53.92
C LYS A 10 1.05 8.03 53.30
N GLU A 11 2.22 7.97 53.92
CA GLU A 11 3.47 8.58 53.47
C GLU A 11 3.95 8.06 52.10
N HIS A 12 3.58 6.84 51.73
CA HIS A 12 3.98 6.19 50.47
C HIS A 12 2.89 6.23 49.39
N GLN A 13 1.63 6.43 49.75
CA GLN A 13 0.50 6.43 48.82
C GLN A 13 0.68 7.45 47.68
N LYS A 14 1.10 8.68 48.00
CA LYS A 14 1.33 9.73 47.00
C LYS A 14 2.41 9.35 45.98
N ARG A 15 3.51 8.76 46.45
CA ARG A 15 4.60 8.32 45.58
C ARG A 15 4.17 7.13 44.72
N ALA A 16 3.43 6.18 45.29
CA ALA A 16 2.89 5.05 44.55
C ALA A 16 1.94 5.53 43.44
N GLN A 17 1.05 6.48 43.74
CA GLN A 17 0.15 7.08 42.75
C GLN A 17 0.92 7.75 41.60
N GLN A 18 1.95 8.53 41.92
CA GLN A 18 2.80 9.17 40.92
C GLN A 18 3.47 8.14 39.99
N VAL A 19 4.01 7.05 40.55
CA VAL A 19 4.63 5.97 39.76
C VAL A 19 3.61 5.31 38.82
N VAL A 20 2.36 5.12 39.25
CA VAL A 20 1.30 4.57 38.39
C VAL A 20 0.99 5.52 37.24
N GLU A 21 0.87 6.82 37.51
CA GLU A 21 0.57 7.84 36.51
C GLU A 21 1.71 7.95 35.48
N GLU A 22 2.97 8.00 35.94
CA GLU A 22 4.15 8.00 35.09
C GLU A 22 4.24 6.72 34.26
N GLY A 23 4.01 5.55 34.87
CA GLY A 23 4.00 4.27 34.17
C GLY A 23 2.93 4.21 33.08
N GLN A 24 1.74 4.75 33.34
CA GLN A 24 0.67 4.84 32.34
C GLN A 24 1.04 5.81 31.21
N ALA A 25 1.64 6.96 31.52
CA ALA A 25 2.11 7.91 30.53
C ALA A 25 3.19 7.29 29.62
N ILE A 26 4.17 6.59 30.21
CA ILE A 26 5.22 5.88 29.47
C ILE A 26 4.61 4.79 28.58
N SER A 27 3.71 3.97 29.11
CA SER A 27 3.05 2.91 28.34
C SER A 27 2.27 3.47 27.14
N ASN A 28 1.53 4.55 27.33
CA ASN A 28 0.80 5.21 26.25
C ASN A 28 1.74 5.77 25.19
N ASN A 29 2.87 6.35 25.61
CA ASN A 29 3.88 6.86 24.69
C ASN A 29 4.53 5.73 23.87
N GLN A 30 4.86 4.61 24.53
CA GLN A 30 5.40 3.43 23.85
C GLN A 30 4.44 2.85 22.81
N ILE A 31 3.14 2.78 23.11
CA ILE A 31 2.12 2.34 22.15
C ILE A 31 2.10 3.26 20.93
N ARG A 32 2.11 4.59 21.14
CA ARG A 32 2.15 5.56 20.04
C ARG A 32 3.42 5.42 19.20
N SER A 33 4.57 5.32 19.85
CA SER A 33 5.86 5.11 19.18
C SER A 33 5.88 3.81 18.35
N ALA A 34 5.29 2.74 18.87
CA ALA A 34 5.16 1.48 18.14
C ALA A 34 4.24 1.61 16.92
N LEU A 35 3.09 2.30 17.05
CA LEU A 35 2.18 2.58 15.94
C LEU A 35 2.84 3.44 14.85
N ASP A 36 3.58 4.48 15.24
CA ASP A 36 4.31 5.34 14.30
C ASP A 36 5.42 4.57 13.58
N SER A 37 6.13 3.70 14.30
CA SER A 37 7.16 2.83 13.74
C SER A 37 6.56 1.83 12.74
N ALA A 38 5.45 1.20 13.10
CA ALA A 38 4.71 0.29 12.21
C ALA A 38 4.19 1.02 10.97
N GLY A 39 3.65 2.24 11.14
CA GLY A 39 3.21 3.09 10.03
C GLY A 39 4.35 3.47 9.08
N THR A 40 5.52 3.82 9.63
CA THR A 40 6.73 4.11 8.84
C THR A 40 7.21 2.89 8.08
N ALA A 41 7.24 1.72 8.72
CA ALA A 41 7.63 0.47 8.09
C ALA A 41 6.66 0.11 6.93
N ALA A 42 5.35 0.22 7.17
CA ALA A 42 4.33 -0.05 6.15
C ALA A 42 4.47 0.88 4.94
N ARG A 43 4.69 2.19 5.16
CA ARG A 43 4.94 3.15 4.07
C ARG A 43 6.21 2.82 3.30
N THR A 44 7.29 2.46 3.99
CA THR A 44 8.57 2.08 3.37
C THR A 44 8.41 0.85 2.48
N VAL A 45 7.71 -0.18 2.97
CA VAL A 45 7.39 -1.37 2.19
C VAL A 45 6.54 -1.00 0.97
N ASN A 46 5.49 -0.18 1.14
CA ASN A 46 4.65 0.26 0.04
C ASN A 46 5.46 1.01 -1.03
N THR A 47 6.36 1.91 -0.63
CA THR A 47 7.25 2.61 -1.56
C THR A 47 8.18 1.63 -2.28
N ALA A 48 8.80 0.69 -1.57
CA ALA A 48 9.69 -0.30 -2.17
C ALA A 48 8.96 -1.19 -3.19
N VAL A 49 7.76 -1.67 -2.85
CA VAL A 49 6.90 -2.44 -3.75
C VAL A 49 6.53 -1.60 -4.97
N THR A 50 6.12 -0.35 -4.77
CA THR A 50 5.77 0.57 -5.86
C THR A 50 6.94 0.76 -6.82
N ILE A 51 8.14 1.05 -6.32
CA ILE A 51 9.34 1.22 -7.13
C ILE A 51 9.63 -0.06 -7.92
N ARG A 52 9.59 -1.23 -7.27
CA ARG A 52 9.84 -2.51 -7.93
C ARG A 52 8.82 -2.81 -9.02
N ARG A 53 7.52 -2.55 -8.78
CA ARG A 53 6.45 -2.72 -9.78
C ARG A 53 6.67 -1.83 -10.99
N HIS A 54 7.03 -0.56 -10.77
CA HIS A 54 7.32 0.37 -11.86
C HIS A 54 8.55 -0.07 -12.65
N ALA A 55 9.66 -0.41 -11.98
CA ALA A 55 10.89 -0.85 -12.65
C ALA A 55 10.65 -2.09 -13.53
N TRP A 56 9.90 -3.07 -13.02
CA TRP A 56 9.53 -4.27 -13.78
C TRP A 56 8.63 -3.95 -14.99
N LEU A 57 7.66 -3.04 -14.85
CA LEU A 57 6.77 -2.67 -15.95
C LEU A 57 7.47 -1.83 -17.02
N GLN A 58 8.44 -0.99 -16.64
CA GLN A 58 9.23 -0.25 -17.62
C GLN A 58 10.12 -1.18 -18.45
N SER A 59 10.62 -2.28 -17.86
CA SER A 59 11.46 -3.25 -18.57
C SER A 59 10.67 -4.30 -19.36
N SER A 60 9.36 -4.47 -19.12
CA SER A 60 8.55 -5.50 -19.77
C SER A 60 8.11 -5.17 -21.20
N GLY A 61 8.28 -3.92 -21.64
CA GLY A 61 7.90 -3.48 -22.99
C GLY A 61 6.38 -3.39 -23.22
N PHE A 62 5.57 -3.45 -22.17
CA PHE A 62 4.11 -3.26 -22.30
C PHE A 62 3.76 -1.84 -22.72
N LYS A 63 2.64 -1.69 -23.43
CA LYS A 63 2.09 -0.36 -23.74
C LYS A 63 1.66 0.38 -22.46
N PRO A 64 1.68 1.73 -22.45
CA PRO A 64 1.33 2.51 -21.27
C PRO A 64 -0.04 2.16 -20.66
N GLU A 65 -1.03 1.84 -21.48
CA GLU A 65 -2.39 1.50 -21.03
C GLU A 65 -2.40 0.20 -20.20
N ILE A 66 -1.63 -0.80 -20.65
CA ILE A 66 -1.48 -2.07 -19.95
C ILE A 66 -0.66 -1.88 -18.68
N GLN A 67 0.42 -1.08 -18.73
CA GLN A 67 1.22 -0.77 -17.54
C GLN A 67 0.38 -0.11 -16.44
N GLN A 68 -0.44 0.89 -16.80
CA GLN A 68 -1.31 1.58 -15.84
C GLN A 68 -2.37 0.67 -15.25
N ALA A 69 -3.01 -0.16 -16.08
CA ALA A 69 -3.99 -1.14 -15.59
C ALA A 69 -3.36 -2.13 -14.59
N VAL A 70 -2.15 -2.61 -14.88
CA VAL A 70 -1.41 -3.51 -13.98
C VAL A 70 -0.95 -2.81 -12.70
N LEU A 71 -0.57 -1.53 -12.73
CA LEU A 71 -0.23 -0.75 -11.52
C LEU A 71 -1.43 -0.55 -10.59
N ASN A 72 -2.62 -0.37 -11.15
CA ASN A 72 -3.86 -0.17 -10.39
C ASN A 72 -4.36 -1.44 -9.67
N MET A 73 -3.79 -2.60 -9.96
CA MET A 73 -4.14 -3.85 -9.28
C MET A 73 -3.60 -3.87 -7.83
N PRO A 74 -4.34 -4.48 -6.89
CA PRO A 74 -3.91 -4.59 -5.50
C PRO A 74 -2.63 -5.45 -5.37
N PHE A 75 -1.82 -5.12 -4.36
CA PHE A 75 -0.66 -5.92 -3.96
C PHE A 75 -1.11 -6.97 -2.94
N ASN A 76 -0.76 -8.25 -3.17
CA ASN A 76 -1.22 -9.38 -2.35
C ASN A 76 -0.14 -9.93 -1.39
N GLN A 77 0.93 -9.17 -1.14
CA GLN A 77 2.06 -9.51 -0.25
C GLN A 77 2.97 -10.66 -0.70
N GLU A 78 2.43 -11.69 -1.37
CA GLU A 78 3.18 -12.87 -1.79
C GLU A 78 4.02 -12.63 -3.05
N GLN A 79 3.48 -11.87 -3.99
CA GLN A 79 4.10 -11.63 -5.29
C GLN A 79 4.06 -10.13 -5.63
N LEU A 80 4.96 -9.71 -6.52
CA LEU A 80 5.05 -8.31 -6.94
C LEU A 80 3.74 -7.81 -7.58
N PHE A 81 2.99 -8.74 -8.16
CA PHE A 81 1.64 -8.59 -8.66
C PHE A 81 0.79 -9.78 -8.17
N GLY A 82 -0.52 -9.60 -8.01
CA GLY A 82 -1.42 -10.69 -7.60
C GLY A 82 -1.47 -11.84 -8.63
N PRO A 83 -1.97 -13.03 -8.23
CA PRO A 83 -1.97 -14.22 -9.07
C PRO A 83 -2.85 -14.07 -10.32
N GLU A 84 -3.79 -13.13 -10.32
CA GLU A 84 -4.65 -12.86 -11.47
C GLU A 84 -3.98 -11.95 -12.52
N VAL A 85 -2.76 -11.46 -12.28
CA VAL A 85 -2.11 -10.48 -13.16
C VAL A 85 -1.92 -11.02 -14.58
N ASP A 86 -1.57 -12.30 -14.73
CA ASP A 86 -1.33 -12.91 -16.04
C ASP A 86 -2.62 -12.97 -16.86
N THR A 87 -3.69 -13.46 -16.24
CA THR A 87 -5.04 -13.48 -16.82
C THR A 87 -5.52 -12.08 -17.18
N ALA A 88 -5.24 -11.10 -16.32
CA ALA A 88 -5.62 -9.71 -16.55
C ALA A 88 -4.82 -9.08 -17.70
N ILE A 89 -3.51 -9.34 -17.80
CA ILE A 89 -2.67 -8.90 -18.92
C ILE A 89 -3.19 -9.50 -20.23
N GLU A 90 -3.53 -10.80 -20.25
CA GLU A 90 -4.05 -11.46 -21.45
C GLU A 90 -5.37 -10.84 -21.91
N LYS A 91 -6.29 -10.59 -20.97
CA LYS A 91 -7.57 -9.92 -21.25
C LYS A 91 -7.34 -8.50 -21.80
N LEU A 92 -6.49 -7.71 -21.13
CA LEU A 92 -6.19 -6.33 -21.55
C LEU A 92 -5.58 -6.27 -22.95
N LYS A 93 -4.72 -7.23 -23.30
CA LYS A 93 -4.18 -7.35 -24.68
C LYS A 93 -5.31 -7.58 -25.69
N LYS A 94 -6.21 -8.54 -25.44
CA LYS A 94 -7.35 -8.83 -26.32
C LYS A 94 -8.28 -7.63 -26.49
N ASP A 95 -8.60 -6.95 -25.40
CA ASP A 95 -9.46 -5.76 -25.42
C ASP A 95 -8.80 -4.62 -26.21
N THR A 96 -7.49 -4.41 -26.03
CA THR A 96 -6.71 -3.40 -26.76
C THR A 96 -6.66 -3.70 -28.26
N ASP A 97 -6.42 -4.95 -28.64
CA ASP A 97 -6.34 -5.37 -30.04
C ASP A 97 -7.71 -5.26 -30.72
N THR A 98 -8.79 -5.61 -30.02
CA THR A 98 -10.17 -5.45 -30.48
C THR A 98 -10.51 -3.99 -30.70
N ALA A 99 -10.20 -3.11 -29.74
CA ALA A 99 -10.43 -1.68 -29.88
C ALA A 99 -9.66 -1.08 -31.07
N LYS A 100 -8.41 -1.52 -31.29
CA LYS A 100 -7.60 -1.09 -32.44
C LYS A 100 -8.20 -1.56 -33.76
N ALA A 101 -8.69 -2.79 -33.85
CA ALA A 101 -9.35 -3.32 -35.04
C ALA A 101 -10.62 -2.52 -35.37
N MET A 102 -11.45 -2.22 -34.37
CA MET A 102 -12.65 -1.40 -34.56
C MET A 102 -12.28 0.04 -34.98
N GLY A 103 -11.29 0.67 -34.33
CA GLY A 103 -10.83 2.01 -34.69
C GLY A 103 -10.26 2.10 -36.12
N ALA A 104 -9.64 1.03 -36.62
CA ALA A 104 -9.19 0.93 -38.00
C ALA A 104 -10.34 0.82 -39.00
N LEU A 105 -11.44 0.13 -38.63
CA LEU A 105 -12.65 0.04 -39.45
C LEU A 105 -13.41 1.37 -39.54
N TYR A 106 -13.25 2.26 -38.55
CA TYR A 106 -13.94 3.56 -38.49
C TYR A 106 -13.07 4.79 -38.83
N SER A 107 -11.80 4.62 -39.23
CA SER A 107 -10.96 5.74 -39.69
C SER A 107 -11.26 6.07 -41.16
N PRO A 108 -11.78 7.27 -41.50
CA PRO A 108 -12.00 7.64 -42.89
C PRO A 108 -10.63 7.90 -43.56
N GLN A 109 -10.36 7.17 -44.64
CA GLN A 109 -9.17 7.35 -45.48
C GLN A 109 -9.20 8.74 -46.12
N GLY A 110 -8.53 9.71 -45.51
CA GLY A 110 -8.30 11.04 -46.09
C GLY A 110 -6.91 11.17 -46.68
N ARG A 111 -6.69 10.68 -47.90
CA ARG A 111 -5.64 11.21 -48.79
C ARG A 111 -5.89 10.84 -50.25
N GLY A 112 -6.84 11.54 -50.87
CA GLY A 112 -6.85 11.71 -52.31
C GLY A 112 -5.80 12.77 -52.67
N THR A 113 -4.65 12.34 -53.16
CA THR A 113 -3.79 13.15 -54.01
C THR A 113 -4.37 13.10 -55.43
N PHE A 114 -4.76 14.25 -55.99
CA PHE A 114 -4.49 14.78 -57.34
C PHE A 114 -5.31 16.04 -57.53
#